data_AF-R7WBJ9-F1
#
_entry.id   AF-R7WBJ9-F1
#
_cell.length_a   1.000
_cell.length_b   1.000
_cell.length_c   1.000
_cell.angle_alpha   90.00
_cell.angle_beta   90.00
_cell.angle_gamma   90.00
#
_symmetry.space_group_name_H-M   'P 1'
#
loop_
_entity.id
_entity.type
_entity.pdbx_description
1 polymer ?
#
loop_
_entity_poly.entity_id
_entity_poly.type
_entity_poly.pdbx_seq_one_letter_code
_entity_poly.pdbx_strand_id
1 'polypeptide(L)'
;MDWWDAHVVEQLPAYLKALYINILKTTNDIEEVLKCQENKNAEFVKKLVNVSQRTKLAPKLDVYGKKVNWRDEHYVATTVEVHLQLSMASSACMHIISLVFISLGDVTTKDNLEWAFFYPKFIRGVCIVGRIGNDMVSHEREQGSDHMVSTVQTCTIEHGITVVEANEKLKVIIEEACMDIVHERLLKKHSMVLLEKATNLARTMDCMYKREDAYTLSFSLKKTLTSLYVNFI
;
A
#
# COMPACT_ATOMS: atom_id res chain seq x y z
N MET A 1 -2.09 -3.58 -19.54
CA MET A 1 -3.39 -4.13 -19.93
C MET A 1 -4.41 -3.00 -19.82
N ASP A 2 -5.33 -2.83 -20.77
CA ASP A 2 -6.45 -1.93 -20.54
C ASP A 2 -7.50 -2.68 -19.73
N TRP A 3 -7.68 -2.27 -18.48
CA TRP A 3 -8.59 -2.92 -17.54
C TRP A 3 -10.07 -2.74 -17.92
N TRP A 4 -10.40 -1.89 -18.89
CA TRP A 4 -11.78 -1.73 -19.36
C TRP A 4 -12.05 -2.46 -20.68
N ASP A 5 -11.11 -3.26 -21.18
CA ASP A 5 -11.31 -4.11 -22.35
C ASP A 5 -12.12 -5.37 -21.98
N ALA A 6 -13.29 -5.53 -22.61
CA ALA A 6 -14.20 -6.65 -22.39
C ALA A 6 -13.55 -8.02 -22.63
N HIS A 7 -12.57 -8.10 -23.54
CA HIS A 7 -11.87 -9.35 -23.86
C HIS A 7 -11.04 -9.88 -22.68
N VAL A 8 -10.64 -9.00 -21.74
CA VAL A 8 -9.90 -9.40 -20.54
C VAL A 8 -10.77 -10.23 -19.61
N VAL A 9 -12.05 -9.85 -19.44
CA VAL A 9 -13.00 -10.54 -18.56
C VAL A 9 -13.24 -11.98 -19.02
N GLU A 10 -13.30 -12.19 -20.33
CA GLU A 10 -13.57 -13.51 -20.91
C GLU A 10 -12.46 -14.52 -20.62
N GLN A 11 -11.20 -14.05 -20.58
CA GLN A 11 -10.00 -14.84 -20.34
C GLN A 11 -9.75 -15.19 -18.87
N LEU A 12 -10.45 -14.53 -17.93
CA LEU A 12 -10.25 -14.78 -16.50
C LEU A 12 -10.91 -16.09 -16.03
N PRO A 13 -10.33 -16.79 -15.04
CA PRO A 13 -11.01 -17.88 -14.36
C PRO A 13 -12.33 -17.45 -13.72
N ALA A 14 -13.33 -18.33 -13.70
CA ALA A 14 -14.68 -18.02 -13.21
C ALA A 14 -14.71 -17.39 -11.80
N TYR A 15 -13.83 -17.84 -10.90
CA TYR A 15 -13.74 -17.31 -9.53
C TYR A 15 -13.20 -15.88 -9.45
N LEU A 16 -12.41 -15.42 -10.43
CA LEU A 16 -11.88 -14.05 -10.49
C LEU A 16 -12.79 -13.08 -11.24
N LYS A 17 -13.66 -13.59 -12.13
CA LYS A 17 -14.56 -12.72 -12.93
C LYS A 17 -15.40 -11.81 -12.05
N ALA A 18 -16.00 -12.35 -10.99
CA ALA A 18 -16.83 -11.56 -10.07
C ALA A 18 -16.04 -10.45 -9.36
N LEU A 19 -14.83 -10.77 -8.87
CA LEU A 19 -13.96 -9.79 -8.21
C LEU A 19 -13.56 -8.67 -9.19
N TYR A 20 -13.12 -9.05 -10.39
CA TYR A 20 -12.69 -8.11 -11.42
C TYR A 20 -13.83 -7.16 -11.82
N ILE A 21 -15.01 -7.70 -12.13
CA ILE A 21 -16.20 -6.91 -12.50
C ILE A 21 -16.55 -5.92 -11.38
N ASN A 22 -16.52 -6.36 -10.13
CA ASN A 22 -16.82 -5.50 -8.98
C ASN A 22 -15.79 -4.39 -8.79
N ILE A 23 -14.50 -4.65 -9.02
CA ILE A 23 -13.45 -3.61 -8.96
C ILE A 23 -13.71 -2.54 -10.02
N LEU A 24 -13.97 -2.95 -11.28
CA LEU A 24 -14.25 -1.99 -12.36
C LEU A 24 -15.52 -1.19 -12.11
N LYS A 25 -16.60 -1.87 -11.71
CA LYS A 25 -17.88 -1.23 -11.40
C LYS A 25 -17.70 -0.21 -10.28
N THR A 26 -17.09 -0.62 -9.16
CA THR A 26 -16.84 0.28 -8.02
C THR A 26 -15.98 1.47 -8.43
N THR A 27 -14.96 1.25 -9.27
CA THR A 27 -14.11 2.34 -9.78
C THR A 27 -14.90 3.34 -10.62
N ASN A 28 -15.76 2.85 -11.52
CA ASN A 28 -16.65 3.70 -12.31
C ASN A 28 -17.65 4.45 -11.41
N ASP A 29 -18.26 3.77 -10.45
CA ASP A 29 -19.23 4.38 -9.51
C ASP A 29 -18.57 5.50 -8.69
N ILE A 30 -17.32 5.30 -8.22
CA ILE A 30 -16.54 6.34 -7.52
C ILE A 30 -16.27 7.53 -8.45
N GLU A 31 -15.83 7.28 -9.69
CA GLU A 31 -15.58 8.34 -10.66
C GLU A 31 -16.85 9.18 -10.92
N GLU A 32 -18.00 8.54 -11.13
CA GLU A 32 -19.26 9.23 -11.38
C GLU A 32 -19.71 10.04 -10.16
N VAL A 33 -19.61 9.49 -8.93
CA VAL A 33 -19.89 10.25 -7.70
C VAL A 33 -19.00 11.48 -7.58
N LEU A 34 -17.71 11.36 -7.89
CA LEU A 34 -16.79 12.51 -7.85
C LEU A 34 -17.10 13.55 -8.93
N LYS A 35 -17.50 13.13 -10.14
CA LYS A 35 -17.97 14.04 -11.19
C LYS A 35 -19.21 14.81 -10.77
N CYS A 36 -20.18 14.15 -10.13
CA CYS A 36 -21.37 14.81 -9.58
C CYS A 36 -21.03 15.84 -8.49
N GLN A 37 -19.88 15.69 -7.82
CA GLN A 37 -19.34 16.66 -6.86
C GLN A 37 -18.45 17.73 -7.51
N GLU A 38 -18.45 17.83 -8.84
CA GLU A 38 -17.60 18.74 -9.63
C GLU A 38 -16.10 18.58 -9.36
N ASN A 39 -15.68 17.39 -8.90
CA ASN A 39 -14.29 17.11 -8.60
C ASN A 39 -13.47 16.95 -9.90
N LYS A 40 -12.60 17.93 -10.18
CA LYS A 40 -11.73 17.99 -11.37
C LYS A 40 -10.74 16.83 -11.49
N ASN A 41 -10.53 16.06 -10.42
CA ASN A 41 -9.62 14.93 -10.38
C ASN A 41 -10.33 13.57 -10.55
N ALA A 42 -11.65 13.52 -10.76
CA ALA A 42 -12.43 12.28 -10.82
C ALA A 42 -11.86 11.24 -11.82
N GLU A 43 -11.39 11.67 -12.98
CA GLU A 43 -10.83 10.77 -14.00
C GLU A 43 -9.54 10.05 -13.55
N PHE A 44 -8.84 10.57 -12.52
CA PHE A 44 -7.65 9.92 -11.97
C PHE A 44 -7.98 8.63 -11.20
N VAL A 45 -9.23 8.39 -10.80
CA VAL A 45 -9.61 7.16 -10.08
C VAL A 45 -9.31 5.93 -10.93
N LYS A 46 -9.60 5.97 -12.24
CA LYS A 46 -9.28 4.88 -13.17
C LYS A 46 -7.78 4.60 -13.27
N LYS A 47 -6.92 5.62 -13.05
CA LYS A 47 -5.47 5.41 -13.02
C LYS A 47 -5.05 4.57 -11.82
N LEU A 48 -5.78 4.58 -10.70
CA LEU A 48 -5.46 3.74 -9.52
C LEU A 48 -5.44 2.25 -9.84
N VAL A 49 -6.38 1.79 -10.68
CA VAL A 49 -6.43 0.38 -11.12
C VAL A 49 -5.16 0.03 -11.91
N ASN A 50 -4.63 1.00 -12.66
CA ASN A 50 -3.41 0.87 -13.45
C ASN A 50 -2.11 1.08 -12.66
N VAL A 51 -2.15 1.75 -11.49
CA VAL A 51 -0.96 2.02 -10.65
C VAL A 51 -0.30 0.73 -10.16
N SER A 52 -1.10 -0.32 -9.95
CA SER A 52 -0.61 -1.67 -9.64
C SER A 52 0.31 -2.28 -10.73
N GLN A 53 0.25 -1.76 -11.97
CA GLN A 53 1.05 -2.19 -13.12
C GLN A 53 2.14 -1.17 -13.53
N ARG A 54 2.09 0.06 -12.99
CA ARG A 54 2.89 1.20 -13.46
C ARG A 54 3.24 2.16 -12.33
N THR A 55 4.45 2.03 -11.79
CA THR A 55 5.17 3.23 -11.32
C THR A 55 5.91 3.82 -12.52
N LYS A 56 6.11 5.14 -12.62
CA LYS A 56 6.95 5.73 -13.68
C LYS A 56 8.39 5.15 -13.68
N LEU A 57 8.83 4.62 -12.54
CA LEU A 57 10.10 3.91 -12.35
C LEU A 57 10.09 2.47 -12.88
N ALA A 58 8.91 1.82 -12.95
CA ALA A 58 8.75 0.46 -13.46
C ALA A 58 7.40 0.29 -14.21
N PRO A 59 7.27 0.85 -15.43
CA PRO A 59 6.01 0.95 -16.18
C PRO A 59 5.44 -0.39 -16.71
N LYS A 60 6.05 -1.52 -16.33
CA LYS A 60 5.64 -2.90 -16.70
C LYS A 60 5.65 -3.86 -15.51
N LEU A 61 5.68 -3.37 -14.28
CA LEU A 61 5.78 -4.22 -13.10
C LEU A 61 4.39 -4.71 -12.70
N ASP A 62 4.01 -5.90 -13.14
CA ASP A 62 2.91 -6.65 -12.51
C ASP A 62 3.40 -7.12 -11.13
N VAL A 63 3.15 -6.30 -10.11
CA VAL A 63 3.61 -6.58 -8.75
C VAL A 63 3.02 -7.90 -8.24
N TYR A 64 1.72 -8.11 -8.43
CA TYR A 64 1.05 -9.31 -7.92
C TYR A 64 1.48 -10.56 -8.70
N GLY A 65 1.57 -10.49 -10.03
CA GLY A 65 2.09 -11.60 -10.84
C GLY A 65 3.52 -11.97 -10.47
N LYS A 66 4.41 -10.98 -10.24
CA LYS A 66 5.76 -11.26 -9.75
C LYS A 66 5.79 -11.87 -8.34
N LYS A 67 4.91 -11.44 -7.43
CA LYS A 67 4.82 -12.06 -6.09
C LYS A 67 4.36 -13.52 -6.17
N VAL A 68 3.42 -13.83 -7.07
CA VAL A 68 2.97 -15.20 -7.34
C VAL A 68 4.13 -16.02 -7.89
N ASN A 69 4.84 -15.52 -8.89
CA ASN A 69 6.02 -16.21 -9.42
C ASN A 69 7.09 -16.43 -8.34
N TRP A 70 7.36 -15.43 -7.49
CA TRP A 70 8.33 -15.56 -6.40
C TRP A 70 7.90 -16.61 -5.37
N ARG A 71 6.61 -16.71 -5.06
CA ARG A 71 6.10 -17.79 -4.21
C ARG A 71 6.29 -19.14 -4.90
N ASP A 72 5.79 -19.30 -6.11
CA ASP A 72 5.77 -20.59 -6.82
C ASP A 72 7.18 -21.11 -7.11
N GLU A 73 8.12 -20.22 -7.44
CA GLU A 73 9.54 -20.52 -7.64
C GLU A 73 10.33 -20.63 -6.33
N HIS A 74 9.68 -20.39 -5.18
CA HIS A 74 10.34 -20.30 -3.86
C HIS A 74 11.52 -19.32 -3.88
N TYR A 75 11.39 -18.25 -4.66
CA TYR A 75 12.42 -17.24 -4.81
C TYR A 75 12.59 -16.47 -3.50
N VAL A 76 13.83 -16.45 -3.02
CA VAL A 76 14.25 -15.65 -1.88
C VAL A 76 15.02 -14.44 -2.40
N ALA A 77 14.52 -13.24 -2.13
CA ALA A 77 15.26 -12.02 -2.43
C ALA A 77 16.59 -12.01 -1.68
N THR A 78 17.66 -11.56 -2.34
CA THR A 78 19.02 -11.53 -1.77
C THR A 78 19.19 -10.49 -0.69
N THR A 79 18.42 -9.40 -0.74
CA THR A 79 18.45 -8.32 0.25
C THR A 79 17.04 -7.80 0.54
N VAL A 80 16.88 -7.20 1.72
CA VAL A 80 15.66 -6.49 2.15
C VAL A 80 15.31 -5.40 1.15
N GLU A 81 16.30 -4.70 0.60
CA GLU A 81 16.06 -3.68 -0.43
C GLU A 81 15.41 -4.27 -1.68
N VAL A 82 15.94 -5.38 -2.21
CA VAL A 82 15.38 -6.07 -3.39
C VAL A 82 13.96 -6.57 -3.11
N HIS A 83 13.72 -7.11 -1.91
CA HIS A 83 12.37 -7.51 -1.51
C HIS A 83 11.40 -6.31 -1.49
N LEU A 84 11.80 -5.21 -0.85
CA LEU A 84 10.97 -4.01 -0.71
C LEU A 84 10.64 -3.35 -2.05
N GLN A 85 11.54 -3.41 -3.05
CA GLN A 85 11.25 -2.89 -4.40
C GLN A 85 9.96 -3.47 -5.00
N LEU A 86 9.64 -4.73 -4.68
CA LEU A 86 8.40 -5.38 -5.08
C LEU A 86 7.31 -5.24 -4.01
N SER A 87 7.64 -5.56 -2.75
CA SER A 87 6.64 -5.77 -1.70
C SER A 87 5.99 -4.47 -1.20
N MET A 88 6.69 -3.33 -1.22
CA MET A 88 6.12 -2.05 -0.79
C MET A 88 4.90 -1.64 -1.63
N ALA A 89 4.95 -1.85 -2.95
CA ALA A 89 3.84 -1.51 -3.86
C ALA A 89 2.59 -2.39 -3.62
N SER A 90 2.78 -3.59 -3.06
CA SER A 90 1.69 -4.51 -2.70
C SER A 90 1.03 -4.19 -1.34
N SER A 91 1.50 -3.19 -0.60
CA SER A 91 0.93 -2.79 0.70
C SER A 91 -0.43 -2.09 0.59
N ALA A 92 -0.92 -1.80 -0.62
CA ALA A 92 -2.08 -0.96 -0.92
C ALA A 92 -2.01 0.50 -0.40
N CYS A 93 -1.01 0.89 0.40
CA CYS A 93 -0.87 2.24 0.96
C CYS A 93 -0.85 3.32 -0.12
N MET A 94 -0.16 3.07 -1.23
CA MET A 94 -0.14 3.94 -2.41
C MET A 94 -1.54 4.17 -3.01
N HIS A 95 -2.35 3.11 -3.10
CA HIS A 95 -3.71 3.19 -3.66
C HIS A 95 -4.61 4.01 -2.72
N ILE A 96 -4.51 3.77 -1.41
CA ILE A 96 -5.28 4.49 -0.39
C ILE A 96 -4.95 5.98 -0.42
N ILE A 97 -3.66 6.36 -0.36
CA ILE A 97 -3.29 7.78 -0.33
C ILE A 97 -3.62 8.51 -1.62
N SER A 98 -3.45 7.85 -2.77
CA SER A 98 -3.80 8.42 -4.06
C SER A 98 -5.31 8.65 -4.18
N LEU A 99 -6.14 7.73 -3.71
CA LEU A 99 -7.59 7.92 -3.65
C LEU A 99 -7.95 9.10 -2.73
N VAL A 100 -7.32 9.20 -1.55
CA VAL A 100 -7.53 10.35 -0.64
C VAL A 100 -7.18 11.67 -1.32
N PHE A 101 -6.05 11.73 -2.05
CA PHE A 101 -5.66 12.94 -2.78
C PHE A 101 -6.66 13.29 -3.89
N ILE A 102 -7.17 12.30 -4.63
CA ILE A 102 -8.21 12.53 -5.63
C ILE A 102 -9.50 13.07 -4.97
N SER A 103 -9.94 12.45 -3.86
CA SER A 103 -11.15 12.84 -3.14
C SER A 103 -11.10 14.24 -2.54
N LEU A 104 -9.92 14.83 -2.35
CA LEU A 104 -9.75 16.20 -1.85
C LEU A 104 -10.05 17.29 -2.91
N GLY A 105 -10.34 16.91 -4.16
CA GLY A 105 -10.83 17.82 -5.19
C GLY A 105 -9.91 19.00 -5.43
N ASP A 106 -10.45 20.22 -5.34
CA ASP A 106 -9.73 21.48 -5.61
C ASP A 106 -8.52 21.72 -4.69
N VAL A 107 -8.43 21.06 -3.53
CA VAL A 107 -7.24 21.13 -2.66
C VAL A 107 -6.04 20.45 -3.31
N THR A 108 -6.28 19.48 -4.20
CA THR A 108 -5.25 18.70 -4.88
C THR A 108 -5.10 19.12 -6.33
N THR A 109 -3.98 19.76 -6.65
CA THR A 109 -3.62 20.05 -8.04
C THR A 109 -3.24 18.78 -8.81
N LYS A 110 -3.36 18.82 -10.14
CA LYS A 110 -2.91 17.76 -11.04
C LYS A 110 -1.44 17.38 -10.82
N ASP A 111 -0.57 18.37 -10.62
CA ASP A 111 0.86 18.16 -10.37
C ASP A 111 1.12 17.39 -9.07
N ASN A 112 0.32 17.63 -8.02
CA ASN A 112 0.42 16.87 -6.77
C ASN A 112 0.01 15.40 -6.97
N LEU A 113 -1.01 15.14 -7.78
CA LEU A 113 -1.40 13.77 -8.14
C LEU A 113 -0.29 13.08 -8.95
N GLU A 114 0.24 13.74 -9.97
CA GLU A 114 1.32 13.19 -10.79
C GLU A 114 2.59 12.94 -9.98
N TRP A 115 2.91 13.84 -9.05
CA TRP A 115 3.99 13.64 -8.07
C TRP A 115 3.73 12.40 -7.21
N ALA A 116 2.53 12.23 -6.65
CA ALA A 116 2.21 11.05 -5.86
C ALA A 116 2.34 9.76 -6.70
N PHE A 117 1.84 9.76 -7.94
CA PHE A 117 1.97 8.65 -8.90
C PHE A 117 3.41 8.37 -9.35
N PHE A 118 4.32 9.33 -9.21
CA PHE A 118 5.76 9.09 -9.41
C PHE A 118 6.37 8.20 -8.32
N TYR A 119 5.63 7.94 -7.24
CA TYR A 119 6.05 7.12 -6.10
C TYR A 119 7.32 7.67 -5.41
N PRO A 120 7.27 8.93 -4.95
CA PRO A 120 8.40 9.64 -4.37
C PRO A 120 8.80 9.03 -3.02
N LYS A 121 9.99 9.40 -2.53
CA LYS A 121 10.54 8.92 -1.25
C LYS A 121 9.52 9.04 -0.10
N PHE A 122 8.78 10.15 -0.06
CA PHE A 122 7.68 10.36 0.87
C PHE A 122 6.64 9.23 0.89
N ILE A 123 6.08 8.89 -0.26
CA ILE A 123 5.04 7.85 -0.39
C ILE A 123 5.64 6.46 -0.17
N ARG A 124 6.88 6.24 -0.62
CA ARG A 124 7.63 5.01 -0.32
C ARG A 124 7.78 4.82 1.18
N GLY A 125 8.12 5.87 1.94
CA GLY A 125 8.21 5.82 3.40
C GLY A 125 6.91 5.34 4.05
N VAL A 126 5.76 5.89 3.62
CA VAL A 126 4.44 5.43 4.10
C VAL A 126 4.22 3.94 3.81
N CYS A 127 4.58 3.48 2.61
CA CYS A 127 4.44 2.08 2.22
C CYS A 127 5.41 1.15 2.98
N ILE A 128 6.62 1.62 3.33
CA ILE A 128 7.59 0.89 4.16
C ILE A 128 7.02 0.66 5.55
N VAL A 129 6.50 1.72 6.20
CA VAL A 129 5.88 1.62 7.53
C VAL A 129 4.78 0.55 7.54
N GLY A 130 3.88 0.59 6.55
CA GLY A 130 2.81 -0.40 6.45
C GLY A 130 3.27 -1.81 6.09
N ARG A 131 4.20 -1.95 5.12
CA ARG A 131 4.66 -3.28 4.65
C ARG A 131 5.48 -3.99 5.71
N ILE A 132 6.50 -3.34 6.26
CA ILE A 132 7.38 -3.95 7.27
C ILE A 132 6.58 -4.20 8.54
N GLY A 133 5.77 -3.22 8.99
CA GLY A 133 4.91 -3.40 10.15
C GLY A 133 4.01 -4.64 10.02
N ASN A 134 3.34 -4.80 8.88
CA ASN A 134 2.53 -5.99 8.61
C ASN A 134 3.36 -7.27 8.63
N ASP A 135 4.48 -7.33 7.90
CA ASP A 135 5.35 -8.53 7.84
C ASP A 135 5.81 -8.95 9.24
N MET A 136 6.22 -8.02 10.10
CA MET A 136 6.70 -8.34 11.44
C MET A 136 5.67 -9.05 12.32
N VAL A 137 4.41 -8.62 12.27
CA VAL A 137 3.33 -9.17 13.13
C VAL A 137 2.56 -10.32 12.48
N SER A 138 2.70 -10.50 11.16
CA SER A 138 2.05 -11.59 10.41
C SER A 138 2.99 -12.74 10.08
N HIS A 139 4.31 -12.55 10.17
CA HIS A 139 5.35 -13.48 9.76
C HIS A 139 5.06 -14.93 10.20
N GLU A 140 4.88 -15.17 11.50
CA GLU A 140 4.68 -16.53 12.04
C GLU A 140 3.46 -17.23 11.45
N ARG A 141 2.35 -16.50 11.29
CA ARG A 141 1.12 -17.03 10.69
C ARG A 141 1.32 -17.31 9.21
N GLU A 142 1.95 -16.39 8.49
CA GLU A 142 2.15 -16.50 7.04
C GLU A 142 3.13 -17.64 6.69
N GLN A 143 4.11 -17.92 7.56
CA GLN A 143 4.98 -19.09 7.43
C GLN A 143 4.27 -20.44 7.56
N GLY A 144 3.13 -20.48 8.24
CA GLY A 144 2.30 -21.68 8.30
C GLY A 144 1.56 -21.99 6.99
N SER A 145 1.70 -21.13 5.97
CA SER A 145 1.00 -21.23 4.68
C SER A 145 1.97 -21.09 3.51
N ASP A 146 1.52 -21.45 2.30
CA ASP A 146 2.28 -21.23 1.06
C ASP A 146 2.25 -19.75 0.67
N HIS A 147 2.98 -18.93 1.43
CA HIS A 147 3.11 -17.50 1.22
C HIS A 147 4.48 -17.14 0.66
N MET A 148 4.55 -16.02 -0.07
CA MET A 148 5.82 -15.45 -0.50
C MET A 148 6.68 -15.11 0.73
N VAL A 149 7.99 -15.28 0.60
CA VAL A 149 8.99 -14.92 1.61
C VAL A 149 8.75 -13.49 2.13
N SER A 150 8.58 -13.35 3.44
CA SER A 150 8.36 -12.06 4.12
C SER A 150 9.66 -11.25 4.25
N THR A 151 9.55 -9.93 4.47
CA THR A 151 10.72 -9.07 4.71
C THR A 151 11.53 -9.53 5.92
N VAL A 152 10.88 -10.08 6.94
CA VAL A 152 11.53 -10.68 8.12
C VAL A 152 12.46 -11.80 7.70
N GLN A 153 11.98 -12.75 6.89
CA GLN A 153 12.81 -13.86 6.41
C GLN A 153 13.93 -13.41 5.48
N THR A 154 13.64 -12.47 4.58
CA THR A 154 14.68 -11.89 3.74
C THR A 154 15.79 -11.30 4.61
N CYS A 155 15.44 -10.58 5.68
CA CYS A 155 16.41 -10.00 6.61
C CYS A 155 17.20 -11.07 7.39
N THR A 156 16.54 -12.15 7.86
CA THR A 156 17.24 -13.26 8.52
C THR A 156 18.22 -13.95 7.59
N ILE A 157 17.86 -14.15 6.32
CA ILE A 157 18.69 -14.83 5.32
C ILE A 157 19.85 -13.93 4.87
N GLU A 158 19.58 -12.65 4.59
CA GLU A 158 20.59 -11.68 4.17
C GLU A 158 21.72 -11.53 5.20
N HIS A 159 21.38 -11.52 6.50
CA HIS A 159 22.35 -11.27 7.56
C HIS A 159 22.76 -12.51 8.37
N GLY A 160 22.12 -13.66 8.17
CA GLY A 160 22.37 -14.87 8.95
C GLY A 160 22.01 -14.72 10.43
N ILE A 161 20.92 -14.00 10.74
CA ILE A 161 20.50 -13.62 12.10
C ILE A 161 19.16 -14.25 12.49
N THR A 162 18.82 -14.16 13.78
CA THR A 162 17.53 -14.62 14.31
C THR A 162 16.38 -13.69 13.90
N VAL A 163 15.14 -14.19 14.01
CA VAL A 163 13.92 -13.39 13.75
C VAL A 163 13.84 -12.16 14.67
N VAL A 164 14.28 -12.28 15.93
CA VAL A 164 14.27 -11.16 16.89
C VAL A 164 15.23 -10.06 16.44
N GLU A 165 16.46 -10.42 16.07
CA GLU A 165 17.46 -9.47 15.55
C GLU A 165 17.04 -8.87 14.21
N ALA A 166 16.41 -9.66 13.33
CA ALA A 166 15.84 -9.17 12.08
C ALA A 166 14.74 -8.12 12.36
N ASN A 167 13.84 -8.39 13.30
CA ASN A 167 12.81 -7.43 13.71
C ASN A 167 13.42 -6.13 14.28
N GLU A 168 14.53 -6.19 15.00
CA GLU A 168 15.25 -4.99 15.47
C GLU A 168 15.83 -4.18 14.31
N LYS A 169 16.48 -4.84 13.34
CA LYS A 169 16.98 -4.16 12.13
C LYS A 169 15.86 -3.54 11.31
N LEU A 170 14.75 -4.25 11.14
CA LEU A 170 13.60 -3.77 10.38
C LEU A 170 12.92 -2.56 11.04
N LYS A 171 12.93 -2.47 12.38
CA LYS A 171 12.47 -1.25 13.09
C LYS A 171 13.32 -0.03 12.74
N VAL A 172 14.64 -0.18 12.58
CA VAL A 172 15.51 0.92 12.13
C VAL A 172 15.09 1.42 10.75
N ILE A 173 14.76 0.51 9.82
CA ILE A 173 14.26 0.89 8.49
C ILE A 173 12.91 1.63 8.58
N ILE A 174 12.02 1.22 9.49
CA ILE A 174 10.77 1.95 9.75
C ILE A 174 11.06 3.35 10.30
N GLU A 175 12.01 3.50 11.22
CA GLU A 175 12.42 4.78 11.79
C GLU A 175 13.01 5.72 10.71
N GLU A 176 13.86 5.19 9.83
CA GLU A 176 14.38 5.92 8.67
C GLU A 176 13.26 6.39 7.73
N ALA A 177 12.30 5.51 7.43
CA ALA A 177 11.12 5.88 6.64
C ALA A 177 10.27 6.96 7.33
N CYS A 178 10.15 6.94 8.66
CA CYS A 178 9.49 7.98 9.43
C CYS A 178 10.26 9.32 9.36
N MET A 179 11.58 9.29 9.42
CA MET A 179 12.42 10.48 9.25
C MET A 179 12.24 11.10 7.86
N ASP A 180 12.14 10.28 6.81
CA ASP A 180 11.87 10.76 5.44
C ASP A 180 10.51 11.46 5.33
N ILE A 181 9.47 10.89 5.95
CA ILE A 181 8.13 11.50 6.00
C ILE A 181 8.19 12.88 6.69
N VAL A 182 8.91 12.97 7.82
CA VAL A 182 9.06 14.23 8.56
C VAL A 182 9.86 15.24 7.75
N HIS A 183 10.95 14.83 7.11
CA HIS A 183 11.81 15.70 6.32
C HIS A 183 11.03 16.38 5.18
N GLU A 184 10.26 15.61 4.41
CA GLU A 184 9.43 16.13 3.32
C GLU A 184 8.36 17.12 3.82
N ARG A 185 7.82 16.89 5.02
CA ARG A 185 6.90 17.82 5.68
C ARG A 185 7.56 19.15 6.06
N LEU A 186 8.84 19.12 6.42
CA LEU A 186 9.62 20.33 6.75
C LEU A 186 9.98 21.15 5.51
N LEU A 187 10.19 20.50 4.35
CA LEU A 187 10.48 21.18 3.09
C LEU A 187 9.30 21.99 2.55
N LYS A 188 8.05 21.65 2.94
CA LYS A 188 6.81 22.37 2.58
C LYS A 188 6.64 22.63 1.07
N LYS A 189 7.17 21.75 0.22
CA LYS A 189 7.05 21.84 -1.25
C LYS A 189 5.64 21.53 -1.76
N HIS A 190 4.86 20.78 -0.99
CA HIS A 190 3.50 20.37 -1.30
C HIS A 190 2.52 20.88 -0.24
N SER A 191 1.22 20.88 -0.56
CA SER A 191 0.17 21.28 0.38
C SER A 191 0.27 20.49 1.68
N MET A 192 0.29 21.21 2.81
CA MET A 192 0.35 20.61 4.15
C MET A 192 -0.82 19.67 4.41
N VAL A 193 -1.98 19.92 3.80
CA VAL A 193 -3.16 19.04 3.89
C VAL A 193 -2.84 17.66 3.31
N LEU A 194 -2.18 17.59 2.14
CA LEU A 194 -1.81 16.33 1.49
C LEU A 194 -0.76 15.58 2.32
N LEU A 195 0.28 16.30 2.74
CA LEU A 195 1.35 15.73 3.54
C LEU A 195 0.83 15.18 4.88
N GLU A 196 -0.14 15.87 5.49
CA GLU A 196 -0.79 15.41 6.72
C GLU A 196 -1.63 14.14 6.49
N LYS A 197 -2.42 14.06 5.40
CA LYS A 197 -3.19 12.83 5.10
C LYS A 197 -2.28 11.61 4.92
N ALA A 198 -1.16 11.77 4.22
CA ALA A 198 -0.20 10.68 4.04
C ALA A 198 0.52 10.31 5.34
N THR A 199 0.89 11.31 6.15
CA THR A 199 1.47 11.08 7.48
C THR A 199 0.48 10.33 8.39
N ASN A 200 -0.80 10.70 8.34
CA ASN A 200 -1.83 10.02 9.11
C ASN A 200 -2.06 8.59 8.62
N LEU A 201 -1.94 8.31 7.32
CA LEU A 201 -1.94 6.93 6.83
C LEU A 201 -0.77 6.12 7.41
N ALA A 202 0.45 6.66 7.43
CA ALA A 202 1.59 5.99 8.06
C ALA A 202 1.35 5.71 9.54
N ARG A 203 0.78 6.67 10.29
CA ARG A 203 0.40 6.49 11.70
C ARG A 203 -0.68 5.42 11.88
N THR A 204 -1.67 5.39 10.99
CA THR A 204 -2.70 4.34 11.00
C THR A 204 -2.06 2.97 10.77
N MET A 205 -1.12 2.85 9.84
CA MET A 205 -0.40 1.60 9.61
C MET A 205 0.46 1.17 10.81
N ASP A 206 1.22 2.09 11.43
CA ASP A 206 1.95 1.79 12.68
C ASP A 206 0.99 1.36 13.79
N CYS A 207 -0.16 2.01 13.93
CA CYS A 207 -1.17 1.67 14.94
C CYS A 207 -1.78 0.28 14.68
N MET A 208 -2.17 0.00 13.44
CA MET A 208 -2.74 -1.28 13.01
C MET A 208 -1.79 -2.44 13.27
N TYR A 209 -0.50 -2.26 13.01
CA TYR A 209 0.49 -3.33 13.14
C TYR A 209 1.38 -3.19 14.38
N LYS A 210 0.93 -2.42 15.38
CA LYS A 210 1.78 -2.12 16.56
C LYS A 210 2.07 -3.34 17.42
N ARG A 211 1.11 -4.26 17.49
CA ARG A 211 1.11 -5.39 18.43
C ARG A 211 0.78 -6.71 17.75
N GLU A 212 -0.17 -6.68 16.83
CA GLU A 212 -0.65 -7.85 16.10
C GLU A 212 -1.12 -7.42 14.71
N ASP A 213 -1.46 -8.39 13.85
CA ASP A 213 -2.09 -8.08 12.57
C ASP A 213 -3.56 -7.68 12.77
N ALA A 214 -3.78 -6.42 13.11
CA ALA A 214 -5.13 -5.90 13.35
C ALA A 214 -6.02 -5.86 12.11
N TYR A 215 -5.45 -5.98 10.91
CA TYR A 215 -6.23 -6.06 9.68
C TYR A 215 -6.91 -7.43 9.57
N THR A 216 -6.15 -8.50 9.78
CA THR A 216 -6.67 -9.87 9.72
C THR A 216 -7.39 -10.25 11.03
N LEU A 217 -6.86 -9.81 12.17
CA LEU A 217 -7.39 -10.05 13.52
C LEU A 217 -8.02 -8.77 14.07
N SER A 218 -9.12 -8.35 13.45
CA SER A 218 -9.80 -7.07 13.72
C SER A 218 -10.37 -6.91 15.13
N PHE A 219 -10.43 -7.99 15.93
CA PHE A 219 -10.87 -7.93 17.33
C PHE A 219 -10.02 -6.96 18.16
N SER A 220 -8.74 -6.84 17.83
CA SER A 220 -7.79 -5.90 18.44
C SER A 220 -8.22 -4.44 18.35
N LEU A 221 -8.95 -4.07 17.29
CA LEU A 221 -9.45 -2.71 17.05
C LEU A 221 -10.80 -2.46 17.72
N LYS A 222 -11.48 -3.49 18.23
CA LYS A 222 -12.85 -3.38 18.75
C LYS A 222 -13.00 -2.26 19.78
N LYS A 223 -12.08 -2.17 20.74
CA LYS A 223 -12.11 -1.13 21.78
C LYS A 223 -11.95 0.27 21.18
N THR A 224 -10.99 0.42 20.27
CA THR A 224 -10.72 1.69 19.57
C THR A 224 -11.93 2.12 18.74
N LEU A 225 -12.50 1.22 17.93
CA LEU A 225 -13.68 1.50 17.11
C LEU A 225 -14.91 1.84 17.96
N THR A 226 -15.13 1.11 19.05
CA THR A 226 -16.23 1.40 19.99
C THR A 226 -16.08 2.81 20.60
N SER A 227 -14.85 3.18 20.99
CA SER A 227 -14.58 4.52 21.52
C SER A 227 -14.77 5.63 20.49
N LEU A 228 -14.49 5.38 19.21
CA LEU A 228 -14.56 6.41 18.17
C LEU A 228 -15.97 6.61 17.60
N TYR A 229 -16.76 5.53 17.50
CA TYR A 229 -18.00 5.53 16.73
C TYR A 229 -19.25 5.19 17.54
N VAL A 230 -19.11 4.72 18.78
CA VAL A 230 -20.25 4.33 19.63
C VAL A 230 -20.33 5.19 20.88
N ASN A 231 -19.22 5.32 21.60
CA ASN A 231 -19.16 6.08 22.85
C ASN A 231 -18.68 7.50 22.57
N PHE A 232 -19.60 8.37 22.15
CA PHE A 232 -19.33 9.80 22.06
C PHE A 232 -19.08 10.37 23.47
N ILE A 233 -17.97 11.09 23.64
CA ILE A 233 -17.61 11.82 24.87
C ILE A 233 -18.30 13.17 24.88
#